data_AF-A0A3A6NK24-F1
#
_entry.id   AF-A0A3A6NK24-F1
#
_cell.length_a   1.000
_cell.length_b   1.000
_cell.length_c   1.000
_cell.angle_alpha   90.00
_cell.angle_beta   90.00
_cell.angle_gamma   90.00
#
_symmetry.space_group_name_H-M   'P 1'
#
loop_
_entity.id
_entity.type
_entity.pdbx_description
1 polymer ?
#
loop_
_entity_poly.entity_id
_entity_poly.type
_entity_poly.pdbx_seq_one_letter_code
_entity_poly.pdbx_strand_id
1 'polypeptide(L)' 'RGYVIVWVSGFGIALLDEIIQIVVPGRAFQLSDLLIDLSGIILGSLIVIIFPFIGKSLVETKKSW' A
#
# COMPACT_ATOMS: atom_id res chain seq x y z
N ARG A 1 -8.86 12.72 3.76
CA ARG A 1 -8.77 12.26 5.18
C ARG A 1 -8.42 10.77 5.27
N GLY A 2 -9.19 9.86 4.64
CA GLY A 2 -8.90 8.41 4.67
C GLY A 2 -7.50 8.04 4.16
N TYR A 3 -7.09 8.56 2.99
CA TYR A 3 -5.76 8.25 2.44
C TYR A 3 -4.62 8.61 3.39
N VAL A 4 -4.61 9.81 3.97
CA VAL A 4 -3.56 10.23 4.93
C VAL A 4 -3.45 9.27 6.11
N ILE A 5 -4.59 8.78 6.63
CA ILE A 5 -4.61 7.78 7.70
C ILE A 5 -3.94 6.49 7.23
N VAL A 6 -4.30 5.98 6.05
CA VAL A 6 -3.71 4.75 5.47
C VAL A 6 -2.19 4.87 5.31
N TRP A 7 -1.70 5.99 4.79
CA TRP A 7 -0.26 6.21 4.60
C TRP A 7 0.49 6.30 5.94
N VAL A 8 -0.03 7.07 6.89
CA VAL A 8 0.61 7.25 8.21
C VAL A 8 0.56 5.96 9.02
N SER A 9 -0.60 5.28 9.07
CA SER A 9 -0.74 4.03 9.80
C SER A 9 0.05 2.90 9.14
N GLY A 10 0.03 2.83 7.81
CA GLY A 10 0.76 1.81 7.06
C GLY A 10 2.27 1.94 7.24
N PHE A 11 2.81 3.17 7.14
CA PHE A 11 4.23 3.43 7.40
C PHE A 11 4.60 3.09 8.85
N GLY A 12 3.75 3.48 9.80
CA GLY A 12 3.96 3.15 11.22
C GLY A 12 3.96 1.65 11.49
N ILE A 13 3.07 0.89 10.86
CA ILE A 13 3.01 -0.58 10.99
C ILE A 13 4.24 -1.23 10.37
N ALA A 14 4.64 -0.83 9.15
CA ALA A 14 5.81 -1.38 8.48
C ALA A 14 7.11 -1.13 9.28
N LEU A 15 7.26 0.08 9.85
CA LEU A 15 8.37 0.37 10.76
C LEU A 15 8.31 -0.46 12.04
N LEU A 16 7.12 -0.59 12.63
CA LEU A 16 6.94 -1.34 13.87
C LEU A 16 7.26 -2.82 13.67
N ASP A 17 6.87 -3.40 12.53
CA ASP A 17 7.16 -4.79 12.18
C ASP A 17 8.67 -5.05 12.15
N GLU A 18 9.43 -4.20 11.45
CA GLU A 18 10.89 -4.31 11.40
C GLU A 18 11.58 -4.02 12.74
N ILE A 19 11.00 -3.16 13.59
CA ILE A 19 11.50 -2.94 14.95
C ILE A 19 11.26 -4.18 15.82
N ILE A 20 10.07 -4.79 15.73
CA ILE A 20 9.76 -6.04 16.44
C ILE A 20 10.67 -7.16 15.94
N GLN A 21 11.01 -7.18 14.66
CA GLN A 21 11.89 -8.17 14.07
C GLN A 21 13.30 -8.18 14.68
N ILE A 22 13.77 -7.06 15.23
CA ILE A 22 15.06 -6.98 15.96
C ILE A 22 15.06 -7.87 17.22
N VAL A 23 13.91 -8.06 17.87
CA VAL A 23 13.81 -8.88 19.08
C VAL A 23 13.61 -10.37 18.77
N VAL A 24 13.42 -10.73 17.51
CA VAL A 24 13.26 -12.12 17.08
C VAL A 24 14.63 -12.74 16.80
N PRO A 25 15.02 -13.82 17.51
CA PRO A 25 16.30 -14.48 17.29
C PRO A 25 16.48 -14.90 15.84
N GLY A 26 17.61 -14.53 15.24
CA GLY A 26 17.93 -14.89 13.84
C GLY A 26 17.30 -13.99 12.78
N ARG A 27 16.57 -12.94 13.17
CA ARG A 27 16.15 -11.87 12.27
C ARG A 27 16.81 -10.55 12.69
N ALA A 28 17.00 -9.66 11.73
CA ALA A 28 17.53 -8.32 11.94
C ALA A 28 16.57 -7.31 11.31
N PHE A 29 16.79 -6.02 11.59
CA PHE A 29 16.14 -4.96 10.83
C PHE A 29 16.61 -5.03 9.38
N GLN A 30 15.70 -5.30 8.46
CA GLN A 30 15.95 -5.42 7.03
C GLN A 30 15.30 -4.25 6.30
N LEU A 31 16.13 -3.30 5.84
CA LEU A 31 15.64 -2.16 5.06
C LEU A 31 14.90 -2.61 3.79
N SER A 32 15.29 -3.75 3.20
CA SER A 32 14.58 -4.35 2.06
C SER A 32 13.13 -4.68 2.39
N ASP A 33 12.90 -5.26 3.56
CA ASP A 33 11.58 -5.76 3.99
C ASP A 33 10.67 -4.55 4.27
N LEU A 34 11.21 -3.53 4.97
CA LEU A 34 10.53 -2.24 5.11
C LEU A 34 10.12 -1.63 3.76
N LEU A 35 11.05 -1.59 2.79
CA LEU A 35 10.77 -1.02 1.47
C LEU A 35 9.71 -1.83 0.70
N ILE A 36 9.68 -3.15 0.87
CA ILE A 36 8.68 -4.02 0.28
C ILE A 36 7.30 -3.71 0.88
N ASP A 37 7.19 -3.58 2.20
CA ASP A 37 5.92 -3.24 2.86
C ASP A 37 5.40 -1.86 2.44
N LEU A 38 6.31 -0.88 2.35
CA LEU A 38 5.98 0.45 1.84
C LEU A 38 5.56 0.42 0.38
N SER A 39 6.16 -0.44 -0.44
CA SER A 39 5.75 -0.63 -1.83
C SER A 39 4.33 -1.16 -1.93
N GLY A 40 3.92 -2.06 -1.03
CA GLY A 40 2.54 -2.56 -0.95
C GLY A 40 1.52 -1.45 -0.66
N ILE A 41 1.83 -0.52 0.24
CA ILE A 41 0.98 0.64 0.55
C ILE A 41 0.83 1.57 -0.65
N ILE A 42 1.95 1.85 -1.35
CA ILE A 42 1.96 2.67 -2.57
C ILE A 42 1.08 2.01 -3.64
N LEU A 43 1.30 0.72 -3.90
CA LEU A 43 0.64 -0.01 -4.97
C LEU A 43 -0.86 -0.18 -4.69
N GLY A 44 -1.23 -0.52 -3.45
CA GLY A 44 -2.63 -0.58 -3.01
C GLY A 44 -3.34 0.77 -3.15
N SER A 45 -2.67 1.87 -2.79
CA SER A 45 -3.22 3.22 -2.97
C SER A 45 -3.44 3.57 -4.44
N LEU A 46 -2.51 3.20 -5.32
CA LEU A 46 -2.64 3.40 -6.77
C LEU A 46 -3.81 2.60 -7.34
N ILE A 47 -3.99 1.35 -6.93
CA ILE A 47 -5.13 0.52 -7.38
C ILE A 47 -6.45 1.20 -7.02
N VAL A 48 -6.63 1.61 -5.77
CA VAL A 48 -7.88 2.26 -5.32
C VAL A 48 -8.16 3.55 -6.11
N ILE A 49 -7.11 4.29 -6.48
CA ILE A 49 -7.25 5.51 -7.29
C ILE A 49 -7.62 5.16 -8.73
N ILE A 50 -6.92 4.22 -9.37
CA ILE A 50 -7.02 3.96 -10.81
C ILE A 50 -8.25 3.12 -11.18
N PHE A 51 -8.62 2.14 -10.36
CA PHE A 51 -9.67 1.17 -10.69
C PHE A 51 -11.04 1.80 -11.00
N PRO A 52 -11.50 2.84 -10.27
CA PRO A 52 -12.74 3.55 -10.61
C PRO A 52 -12.69 4.28 -11.95
N PHE A 53 -11.52 4.77 -12.39
CA PHE A 53 -11.39 5.41 -13.71
C PHE A 53 -11.57 4.39 -14.83
N ILE A 54 -10.94 3.22 -14.71
CA ILE A 54 -11.09 2.13 -15.68
C ILE A 54 -12.56 1.70 -15.75
N GLY A 55 -13.21 1.50 -14.59
CA GLY A 55 -14.62 1.13 -14.53
C GLY A 55 -15.54 2.15 -15.22
N LYS A 56 -15.31 3.45 -14.99
CA LYS A 56 -16.08 4.52 -15.66
C LYS A 56 -15.86 4.54 -17.16
N SER A 57 -14.62 4.47 -17.62
CA SER A 57 -14.30 4.46 -19.06
C SER A 57 -14.93 3.28 -19.81
N LEU A 58 -14.98 2.10 -19.19
CA LEU A 58 -15.65 0.93 -19.76
C LEU A 58 -17.17 1.10 -19.86
N VAL A 59 -17.81 1.70 -18.85
CA VAL A 59 -19.26 1.96 -18.86
C VAL A 59 -19.63 3.01 -19.92
N GLU A 60 -18.87 4.09 -20.03
CA GLU A 60 -19.08 5.13 -21.06
C GLU A 60 -18.95 4.57 -22.47
N THR A 61 -17.96 3.71 -22.71
CA THR A 61 -17.78 3.02 -23.99
C THR A 61 -19.02 2.17 -24.32
N LYS A 62 -19.52 1.38 -23.36
CA LYS A 62 -20.70 0.52 -23.57
C LYS A 62 -22.00 1.30 -23.81
N LYS A 63 -22.09 2.56 -23.36
CA LYS A 63 -23.27 3.42 -23.56
C LYS A 63 -23.30 4.10 -24.94
N SER A 64 -22.17 4.11 -25.64
CA SER A 64 -22.00 4.71 -26.97
C SER A 64 -22.24 3.74 -28.13
N TRP A 65 -22.46 2.46 -27.85
CA TRP A 65 -22.86 1.41 -28.80
C TRP A 65 -24.34 1.04 -28.58
#